data_AF-A0A959DHM7-F1
#
_entry.id   AF-A0A959DHM7-F1
#
_cell.length_a   1.000
_cell.length_b   1.000
_cell.length_c   1.000
_cell.angle_alpha   90.00
_cell.angle_beta   90.00
_cell.angle_gamma   90.00
#
_symmetry.space_group_name_H-M   'P 1'
#
loop_
_entity.id
_entity.type
_entity.pdbx_description
1 polymer ?
#
loop_
_entity_poly.entity_id
_entity_poly.type
_entity_poly.pdbx_seq_one_letter_code
_entity_poly.pdbx_strand_id
1 'polypeptide(L)'
;MKAILLHAAILLAITPLAAQPDTIFQDYHHPNAPKATETHVQLTLKVLDLKNRGVPNLDLWAVNQKQDKVWHGQTGSNGEVVFLLPRGQAFTVNAADEPGLKSLRTVDAKFVQSSLAIGYSPKEYTEEIRNDTVFQQVAQSQMPTRSRVLLWLTVAGFEGQPHEGEALYFQMQKSGRVFAAETDETGRAILMLPKGDSIRMNTTFESNISTFFLPNDDRAAKLSLRYTTIGTKAILARRAERARQAAIRDSLYRLERVRDSLAAERALAEEDNFLYMMNLGASPEKVKEKIASRAAKERVLIQADERYFEKAGQEIEAALYRKRADWSNKVIVTDITGSMYSYMDQILLWHALAFVPGEQNRYIFFNDGDGKPESEKKLGAAGGIYITEEMNMDRLLETMHKAMEGGDGADSPENDLEALLEGVRLMGEIDELVLIADNYSDVRDIELLRQLHAPVRIVLAGADYGVNEDYLEIAYSTGGSIHTLEEDIEQLSHLADGEVVRVGAYRYRVNRGKFIQLAD
;
A
#
# COMPACT_ATOMS: atom_id res chain seq x y z
N MET A 1 -33.02 14.06 30.51
CA MET A 1 -33.48 12.68 30.19
C MET A 1 -32.68 12.24 28.96
N LYS A 2 -31.47 11.69 29.12
CA LYS A 2 -31.17 10.25 29.23
C LYS A 2 -32.03 9.38 28.28
N ALA A 3 -31.51 9.11 27.09
CA ALA A 3 -31.85 7.92 26.32
C ALA A 3 -30.54 7.12 26.17
N ILE A 4 -30.37 6.15 27.07
CA ILE A 4 -29.27 5.18 27.04
C ILE A 4 -29.68 4.14 25.99
N LEU A 5 -29.04 4.14 24.81
CA LEU A 5 -29.12 3.03 23.87
C LEU A 5 -28.30 1.87 24.43
N LEU A 6 -28.99 0.95 25.10
CA LEU A 6 -28.47 -0.34 25.54
C LEU A 6 -28.21 -1.18 24.28
N HIS A 7 -26.97 -1.17 23.78
CA HIS A 7 -26.53 -2.17 22.81
C HIS A 7 -26.42 -3.51 23.54
N ALA A 8 -27.42 -4.37 23.33
CA ALA A 8 -27.36 -5.76 23.74
C ALA A 8 -26.28 -6.46 22.92
N ALA A 9 -25.06 -6.52 23.47
CA ALA A 9 -24.08 -7.49 23.05
C ALA A 9 -24.66 -8.87 23.38
N ILE A 10 -25.12 -9.60 22.35
CA ILE A 10 -25.35 -11.03 22.47
C ILE A 10 -23.97 -11.66 22.57
N LEU A 11 -23.40 -11.66 23.78
CA LEU A 11 -22.44 -12.68 24.17
C LEU A 11 -23.22 -13.99 24.14
N LEU A 12 -23.06 -14.77 23.07
CA LEU A 12 -23.22 -16.22 23.18
C LEU A 12 -22.13 -16.66 24.15
N ALA A 13 -22.47 -16.67 25.44
CA ALA A 13 -21.68 -17.35 26.44
C ALA A 13 -21.60 -18.81 26.00
N ILE A 14 -20.46 -19.20 25.45
CA ILE A 14 -20.10 -20.60 25.25
C ILE A 14 -19.97 -21.13 26.68
N THR A 15 -21.06 -21.67 27.23
CA THR A 15 -20.95 -22.53 28.40
C THR A 15 -19.98 -23.64 28.00
N PRO A 16 -18.92 -23.90 28.77
CA PRO A 16 -18.05 -25.04 28.49
C PRO A 16 -18.94 -26.28 28.45
N LEU A 17 -18.88 -27.03 27.35
CA LEU A 17 -19.75 -28.18 27.07
C LEU A 17 -19.77 -29.21 28.22
N ALA A 18 -18.69 -29.24 29.01
CA ALA A 18 -18.52 -30.07 30.21
C ALA A 18 -19.40 -29.67 31.41
N ALA A 19 -20.17 -28.57 31.35
CA ALA A 19 -20.92 -28.02 32.49
C ALA A 19 -22.44 -27.91 32.27
N GLN A 20 -23.03 -28.62 31.30
CA GLN A 20 -24.49 -28.65 31.14
C GLN A 20 -25.13 -29.66 32.10
N PRO A 21 -26.09 -29.25 32.95
CA PRO A 21 -26.64 -30.08 34.04
C PRO A 21 -27.37 -31.35 33.57
N ASP A 22 -27.80 -31.43 32.30
CA ASP A 22 -28.51 -32.59 31.71
C ASP A 22 -27.64 -33.40 30.73
N THR A 23 -26.38 -33.67 31.10
CA THR A 23 -25.45 -34.49 30.31
C THR A 23 -25.59 -35.98 30.62
N ILE A 24 -25.86 -36.80 29.60
CA ILE A 24 -25.94 -38.27 29.67
C ILE A 24 -24.60 -38.85 29.19
N PHE A 25 -23.87 -39.52 30.08
CA PHE A 25 -22.59 -40.16 29.74
C PHE A 25 -22.80 -41.55 29.14
N GLN A 26 -22.21 -41.80 27.97
CA GLN A 26 -22.35 -42.99 27.14
C GLN A 26 -21.01 -43.39 26.52
N ASP A 27 -20.04 -43.79 27.35
CA ASP A 27 -18.73 -44.30 26.91
C ASP A 27 -18.84 -45.76 26.45
N TYR A 28 -19.74 -46.04 25.50
CA TYR A 28 -19.99 -47.37 24.99
C TYR A 28 -19.11 -47.69 23.77
N HIS A 29 -18.56 -48.90 23.76
CA HIS A 29 -17.75 -49.42 22.66
C HIS A 29 -18.16 -50.85 22.29
N HIS A 30 -17.94 -51.24 21.04
CA HIS A 30 -18.14 -52.62 20.61
C HIS A 30 -17.12 -53.56 21.28
N PRO A 31 -17.50 -54.80 21.65
CA PRO A 31 -18.80 -55.44 21.44
C PRO A 31 -19.84 -55.17 22.53
N ASN A 32 -19.50 -54.41 23.58
CA ASN A 32 -20.32 -54.24 24.79
C ASN A 32 -21.37 -53.12 24.67
N ALA A 33 -21.55 -52.54 23.49
CA ALA A 33 -22.47 -51.43 23.28
C ALA A 33 -23.96 -51.86 23.43
N PRO A 34 -24.81 -51.02 24.01
CA PRO A 34 -26.24 -51.32 24.14
C PRO A 34 -26.90 -51.41 22.75
N LYS A 35 -27.88 -52.32 22.63
CA LYS A 35 -28.64 -52.53 21.40
C LYS A 35 -29.65 -51.40 21.18
N ALA A 36 -29.94 -51.11 19.91
CA ALA A 36 -31.04 -50.24 19.53
C ALA A 36 -32.40 -50.72 20.09
N THR A 37 -33.30 -49.78 20.36
CA THR A 37 -34.62 -50.06 20.96
C THR A 37 -35.75 -49.56 20.06
N GLU A 38 -37.00 -49.68 20.50
CA GLU A 38 -38.11 -49.08 19.78
C GLU A 38 -38.03 -47.54 19.72
N THR A 39 -37.43 -46.90 20.72
CA THR A 39 -37.41 -45.43 20.87
C THR A 39 -36.05 -44.80 20.58
N HIS A 40 -34.97 -45.59 20.58
CA HIS A 40 -33.60 -45.10 20.39
C HIS A 40 -32.84 -45.86 19.29
N VAL A 41 -32.07 -45.10 18.51
CA VAL A 41 -31.12 -45.57 17.50
C VAL A 41 -29.77 -45.78 18.16
N GLN A 42 -29.12 -46.91 17.85
CA GLN A 42 -27.72 -47.14 18.19
C GLN A 42 -26.85 -46.55 17.07
N LEU A 43 -26.17 -45.44 17.33
CA LEU A 43 -25.30 -44.74 16.38
C LEU A 43 -23.84 -44.99 16.76
N THR A 44 -23.10 -45.67 15.88
CA THR A 44 -21.64 -45.78 15.98
C THR A 44 -21.00 -44.63 15.22
N LEU A 45 -20.31 -43.74 15.93
CA LEU A 45 -19.47 -42.71 15.31
C LEU A 45 -18.03 -43.20 15.24
N LYS A 46 -17.44 -43.17 14.04
CA LYS A 46 -16.03 -43.49 13.81
C LYS A 46 -15.28 -42.20 13.50
N VAL A 47 -14.40 -41.76 14.39
CA VAL A 47 -13.60 -40.55 14.20
C VAL A 47 -12.26 -40.92 13.58
N LEU A 48 -11.94 -40.28 12.46
CA LEU A 48 -10.73 -40.54 11.67
C LEU A 48 -9.89 -39.26 11.52
N ASP A 49 -8.58 -39.39 11.58
CA ASP A 49 -7.65 -38.32 11.21
C ASP A 49 -7.57 -38.18 9.67
N LEU A 50 -6.83 -37.18 9.17
CA LEU A 50 -6.64 -36.97 7.74
C LEU A 50 -5.88 -38.10 7.02
N LYS A 51 -5.30 -39.05 7.75
CA LYS A 51 -4.64 -40.26 7.23
C LYS A 51 -5.54 -41.50 7.35
N ASN A 52 -6.85 -41.31 7.61
CA ASN A 52 -7.83 -42.37 7.83
C ASN A 52 -7.53 -43.30 9.03
N ARG A 53 -6.78 -42.82 10.03
CA ARG A 53 -6.51 -43.56 11.27
C ARG A 53 -7.52 -43.15 12.34
N GLY A 54 -7.95 -44.09 13.17
CA GLY A 54 -8.85 -43.81 14.29
C GLY A 54 -8.24 -42.83 15.29
N VAL A 55 -9.03 -41.88 15.79
CA VAL A 55 -8.60 -40.90 16.81
C VAL A 55 -9.09 -41.38 18.18
N PRO A 56 -8.22 -41.95 19.04
CA PRO A 56 -8.62 -42.46 20.35
C PRO A 56 -8.72 -41.36 21.40
N ASN A 57 -9.47 -41.63 22.47
CA ASN A 57 -9.60 -40.78 23.66
C ASN A 57 -10.10 -39.35 23.37
N LEU A 58 -10.90 -39.19 22.31
CA LEU A 58 -11.51 -37.92 21.96
C LEU A 58 -12.90 -37.83 22.58
N ASP A 59 -13.13 -36.81 23.39
CA ASP A 59 -14.45 -36.52 23.94
C ASP A 59 -15.36 -35.93 22.86
N LEU A 60 -16.56 -36.52 22.72
CA LEU A 60 -17.61 -36.07 21.84
C LEU A 60 -18.89 -35.77 22.62
N TRP A 61 -19.59 -34.74 22.19
CA TRP A 61 -20.90 -34.37 22.71
C TRP A 61 -21.91 -34.30 21.57
N ALA A 62 -22.91 -35.18 21.58
CA ALA A 62 -24.07 -35.07 20.71
C ALA A 62 -25.13 -34.22 21.41
N VAL A 63 -25.37 -33.01 20.90
CA VAL A 63 -26.29 -32.03 21.49
C VAL A 63 -27.60 -32.00 20.73
N ASN A 64 -28.72 -32.13 21.45
CA ASN A 64 -30.06 -31.92 20.92
C ASN A 64 -30.57 -30.54 21.32
N GLN A 65 -30.50 -29.59 20.40
CA GLN A 65 -30.84 -28.19 20.66
C GLN A 65 -32.33 -27.95 20.99
N LYS A 66 -33.23 -28.86 20.62
CA LYS A 66 -34.67 -28.70 20.91
C LYS A 66 -35.06 -29.13 22.31
N GLN A 67 -34.32 -30.09 22.86
CA GLN A 67 -34.63 -30.71 24.15
C GLN A 67 -33.68 -30.24 25.25
N ASP A 68 -32.69 -29.40 24.93
CA ASP A 68 -31.62 -28.97 25.82
C ASP A 68 -30.91 -30.15 26.51
N LYS A 69 -30.70 -31.25 25.76
CA LYS A 69 -30.07 -32.49 26.24
C LYS A 69 -28.77 -32.77 25.52
N VAL A 70 -27.80 -33.31 26.26
CA VAL A 70 -26.47 -33.64 25.75
C VAL A 70 -26.12 -35.09 26.05
N TRP A 71 -25.51 -35.75 25.08
CA TRP A 71 -24.94 -37.07 25.23
C TRP A 71 -23.43 -36.98 25.08
N HIS A 72 -22.68 -37.36 26.11
CA HIS A 72 -21.23 -37.41 26.10
C HIS A 72 -20.73 -38.82 25.83
N GLY A 73 -19.65 -38.97 25.07
CA GLY A 73 -18.93 -40.23 24.94
C GLY A 73 -17.51 -39.98 24.44
N GLN A 74 -16.56 -40.71 25.01
CA GLN A 74 -15.16 -40.69 24.59
C GLN A 74 -14.90 -41.78 23.53
N THR A 75 -14.03 -41.53 22.54
CA THR A 75 -13.67 -42.54 21.54
C THR A 75 -12.70 -43.60 22.08
N GLY A 76 -12.90 -44.86 21.65
CA GLY A 76 -12.06 -45.99 22.03
C GLY A 76 -10.75 -46.05 21.25
N SER A 77 -9.95 -47.11 21.44
CA SER A 77 -8.62 -47.28 20.84
C SER A 77 -8.60 -47.22 19.31
N ASN A 78 -9.69 -47.63 18.67
CA ASN A 78 -9.84 -47.60 17.21
C ASN A 78 -10.57 -46.34 16.71
N GLY A 79 -10.88 -45.38 17.60
CA GLY A 79 -11.53 -44.11 17.26
C GLY A 79 -13.05 -44.15 17.16
N GLU A 80 -13.72 -45.22 17.62
CA GLU A 80 -15.19 -45.29 17.68
C GLU A 80 -15.77 -44.99 19.06
N VAL A 81 -16.98 -44.45 19.05
CA VAL A 81 -17.89 -44.36 20.20
C VAL A 81 -19.31 -44.71 19.76
N VAL A 82 -20.08 -45.33 20.65
CA VAL A 82 -21.47 -45.71 20.37
C VAL A 82 -22.43 -44.89 21.24
N PHE A 83 -23.33 -44.16 20.60
CA PHE A 83 -24.41 -43.44 21.25
C PHE A 83 -25.74 -44.17 21.10
N LEU A 84 -26.57 -44.11 22.13
CA LEU A 84 -27.98 -44.49 22.10
C LEU A 84 -28.82 -43.21 22.13
N LEU A 85 -29.24 -42.77 20.95
CA LEU A 85 -29.91 -41.47 20.73
C LEU A 85 -31.39 -41.66 20.39
N PRO A 86 -32.30 -40.78 20.86
CA PRO A 86 -33.70 -40.81 20.44
C PRO A 86 -33.87 -40.81 18.92
N ARG A 87 -34.78 -41.63 18.39
CA ARG A 87 -35.03 -41.76 16.95
C ARG A 87 -35.73 -40.54 16.33
N GLY A 88 -35.49 -40.26 15.06
CA GLY A 88 -36.12 -39.16 14.31
C GLY A 88 -35.66 -37.74 14.68
N GLN A 89 -34.68 -37.60 15.59
CA GLN A 89 -34.26 -36.31 16.15
C GLN A 89 -32.96 -35.80 15.51
N ALA A 90 -32.77 -34.48 15.57
CA ALA A 90 -31.59 -33.81 15.03
C ALA A 90 -30.58 -33.52 16.16
N PHE A 91 -29.30 -33.74 15.84
CA PHE A 91 -28.18 -33.56 16.77
C PHE A 91 -27.06 -32.79 16.09
N THR A 92 -26.33 -32.03 16.88
CA THR A 92 -25.02 -31.48 16.52
C THR A 92 -23.97 -32.17 17.37
N VAL A 93 -23.05 -32.87 16.72
CA VAL A 93 -21.88 -33.48 17.35
C VAL A 93 -20.78 -32.43 17.43
N ASN A 94 -20.24 -32.25 18.63
CA ASN A 94 -19.09 -31.39 18.93
C ASN A 94 -17.92 -32.27 19.40
N ALA A 95 -16.70 -31.89 19.04
CA ALA A 95 -15.49 -32.33 19.73
C ALA A 95 -15.00 -31.22 20.68
N ALA A 96 -14.09 -31.55 21.58
CA ALA A 96 -13.66 -30.66 22.68
C ALA A 96 -13.21 -29.27 22.18
N ASP A 97 -12.50 -29.24 21.06
CA ASP A 97 -11.92 -28.06 20.43
C ASP A 97 -12.60 -27.66 19.10
N GLU A 98 -13.53 -28.47 18.60
CA GLU A 98 -14.26 -28.25 17.36
C GLU A 98 -15.79 -28.33 17.57
N PRO A 99 -16.44 -27.22 17.95
CA PRO A 99 -17.90 -27.17 18.00
C PRO A 99 -18.49 -27.28 16.59
N GLY A 100 -19.63 -27.96 16.47
CA GLY A 100 -20.32 -28.14 15.20
C GLY A 100 -19.65 -29.15 14.26
N LEU A 101 -18.80 -30.04 14.76
CA LEU A 101 -18.08 -31.05 13.98
C LEU A 101 -18.97 -31.79 12.97
N LYS A 102 -20.20 -32.16 13.37
CA LYS A 102 -21.18 -32.78 12.46
C LYS A 102 -22.63 -32.53 12.88
N SER A 103 -23.46 -32.02 11.98
CA SER A 103 -24.92 -32.11 12.12
C SER A 103 -25.45 -33.42 11.54
N LEU A 104 -26.35 -34.08 12.27
CA LEU A 104 -26.98 -35.34 11.86
C LEU A 104 -28.44 -35.44 12.32
N ARG A 105 -29.21 -36.31 11.68
CA ARG A 105 -30.57 -36.69 12.12
C ARG A 105 -30.63 -38.20 12.24
N THR A 106 -31.09 -38.71 13.39
CA THR A 106 -31.31 -40.14 13.58
C THR A 106 -32.49 -40.62 12.74
N VAL A 107 -32.40 -41.84 12.20
CA VAL A 107 -33.47 -42.44 11.37
C VAL A 107 -34.72 -42.65 12.23
N ASP A 108 -35.90 -42.32 11.72
CA ASP A 108 -37.18 -42.55 12.41
C ASP A 108 -37.75 -43.94 12.12
N ALA A 109 -37.04 -44.98 12.59
CA ALA A 109 -37.50 -46.37 12.54
C ALA A 109 -37.07 -47.13 13.81
N LYS A 110 -37.80 -48.20 14.15
CA LYS A 110 -37.51 -49.03 15.33
C LYS A 110 -36.25 -49.87 15.11
N PHE A 111 -35.48 -50.11 16.19
CA PHE A 111 -34.34 -51.03 16.22
C PHE A 111 -33.21 -50.70 15.21
N VAL A 112 -33.06 -49.44 14.83
CA VAL A 112 -32.04 -49.03 13.85
C VAL A 112 -30.65 -49.00 14.47
N GLN A 113 -29.70 -49.61 13.76
CA GLN A 113 -28.27 -49.41 13.96
C GLN A 113 -27.71 -48.60 12.80
N SER A 114 -26.93 -47.57 13.10
CA SER A 114 -26.28 -46.72 12.10
C SER A 114 -24.81 -46.57 12.41
N SER A 115 -24.00 -46.40 11.37
CA SER A 115 -22.58 -46.08 11.49
C SER A 115 -22.25 -44.88 10.61
N LEU A 116 -21.47 -43.95 11.16
CA LEU A 116 -21.05 -42.73 10.47
C LEU A 116 -19.57 -42.48 10.75
N ALA A 117 -18.79 -42.28 9.70
CA ALA A 117 -17.41 -41.82 9.82
C ALA A 117 -17.34 -40.29 9.76
N ILE A 118 -16.52 -39.70 10.63
CA ILE A 118 -16.31 -38.26 10.74
C ILE A 118 -14.80 -37.98 10.74
N GLY A 119 -14.36 -37.08 9.88
CA GLY A 119 -12.97 -36.60 9.89
C GLY A 119 -12.75 -35.57 10.99
N TYR A 120 -11.63 -35.66 11.70
CA TYR A 120 -11.23 -34.75 12.78
C TYR A 120 -9.76 -34.37 12.66
N SER A 121 -9.45 -33.11 12.94
CA SER A 121 -8.09 -32.61 13.08
C SER A 121 -7.99 -31.80 14.37
N PRO A 122 -7.06 -32.12 15.28
CA PRO A 122 -6.93 -31.38 16.52
C PRO A 122 -6.54 -29.92 16.27
N LYS A 123 -6.97 -29.06 17.20
CA LYS A 123 -6.58 -27.67 17.32
C LYS A 123 -5.21 -27.59 18.00
N GLU A 124 -4.19 -27.33 17.21
CA GLU A 124 -2.81 -27.10 17.65
C GLU A 124 -2.42 -25.62 17.43
N TYR A 125 -3.35 -24.71 17.72
CA TYR A 125 -3.13 -23.26 17.63
C TYR A 125 -3.87 -22.48 18.72
N THR A 126 -3.31 -21.34 19.09
CA THR A 126 -3.91 -20.37 20.02
C THR A 126 -4.33 -19.10 19.29
N GLU A 127 -5.28 -18.36 19.87
CA GLU A 127 -5.77 -17.08 19.35
C GLU A 127 -5.80 -16.05 20.49
N GLU A 128 -5.20 -14.89 20.26
CA GLU A 128 -5.32 -13.71 21.10
C GLU A 128 -6.00 -12.60 20.29
N ILE A 129 -7.07 -12.00 20.82
CA ILE A 129 -7.80 -10.93 20.15
C ILE A 129 -7.48 -9.60 20.85
N ARG A 130 -6.96 -8.63 20.08
CA ARG A 130 -6.75 -7.25 20.52
C ARG A 130 -7.54 -6.33 19.59
N ASN A 131 -8.57 -5.68 20.14
CA ASN A 131 -9.55 -4.90 19.37
C ASN A 131 -10.22 -5.75 18.26
N ASP A 132 -9.97 -5.40 16.99
CA ASP A 132 -10.44 -6.08 15.79
C ASP A 132 -9.46 -7.15 15.27
N THR A 133 -8.22 -7.15 15.76
CA THR A 133 -7.12 -7.95 15.24
C THR A 133 -6.92 -9.24 16.04
N VAL A 134 -6.71 -10.35 15.33
CA VAL A 134 -6.49 -11.70 15.84
C VAL A 134 -5.04 -12.09 15.58
N PHE A 135 -4.34 -12.47 16.64
CA PHE A 135 -2.98 -13.00 16.60
C PHE A 135 -3.03 -14.49 16.87
N GLN A 136 -2.35 -15.28 16.05
CA GLN A 136 -2.32 -16.74 16.17
C GLN A 136 -0.90 -17.25 16.41
N GLN A 137 -0.76 -18.26 17.26
CA GLN A 137 0.41 -19.14 17.25
C GLN A 137 -0.05 -20.50 16.73
N VAL A 138 0.40 -20.86 15.53
CA VAL A 138 -0.03 -22.08 14.83
C VAL A 138 1.15 -23.06 14.79
N ALA A 139 0.95 -24.29 15.28
CA ALA A 139 1.97 -25.32 15.17
C ALA A 139 2.27 -25.67 13.71
N GLN A 140 3.53 -25.95 13.37
CA GLN A 140 3.90 -26.37 12.01
C GLN A 140 3.25 -27.70 11.59
N SER A 141 2.88 -28.54 12.56
CA SER A 141 2.12 -29.78 12.35
C SER A 141 0.63 -29.57 12.11
N GLN A 142 0.13 -28.34 12.30
CA GLN A 142 -1.30 -28.04 12.18
C GLN A 142 -1.84 -28.48 10.83
N MET A 143 -2.96 -29.20 10.89
CA MET A 143 -3.72 -29.63 9.74
C MET A 143 -5.00 -28.80 9.60
N PRO A 144 -5.61 -28.70 8.40
CA PRO A 144 -6.87 -27.99 8.27
C PRO A 144 -8.00 -28.65 9.09
N THR A 145 -8.94 -27.85 9.58
CA THR A 145 -10.12 -28.33 10.31
C THR A 145 -11.39 -28.17 9.46
N ARG A 146 -12.56 -28.62 9.96
CA ARG A 146 -13.82 -28.43 9.24
C ARG A 146 -14.31 -26.98 9.35
N SER A 147 -13.95 -26.29 10.44
CA SER A 147 -14.33 -24.89 10.69
C SER A 147 -13.33 -23.84 10.17
N ARG A 148 -12.06 -24.22 9.92
CA ARG A 148 -10.99 -23.30 9.50
C ARG A 148 -10.23 -23.80 8.28
N VAL A 149 -9.77 -22.87 7.45
CA VAL A 149 -8.82 -23.13 6.36
C VAL A 149 -7.41 -22.92 6.88
N LEU A 150 -6.52 -23.87 6.61
CA LEU A 150 -5.09 -23.70 6.86
C LEU A 150 -4.49 -22.91 5.69
N LEU A 151 -4.08 -21.66 5.94
CA LEU A 151 -3.35 -20.85 4.98
C LEU A 151 -1.85 -21.04 5.18
N TRP A 152 -1.14 -21.34 4.09
CA TRP A 152 0.31 -21.25 3.98
C TRP A 152 0.66 -20.14 2.99
N LEU A 153 1.22 -19.05 3.49
CA LEU A 153 1.73 -17.97 2.65
C LEU A 153 3.25 -18.06 2.59
N THR A 154 3.81 -17.89 1.40
CA THR A 154 5.25 -17.67 1.19
C THR A 154 5.46 -16.26 0.66
N VAL A 155 6.30 -15.48 1.33
CA VAL A 155 6.78 -14.18 0.88
C VAL A 155 8.23 -14.33 0.44
N ALA A 156 8.50 -13.97 -0.82
CA ALA A 156 9.82 -14.11 -1.42
C ALA A 156 10.15 -12.92 -2.30
N GLY A 157 11.43 -12.73 -2.57
CA GLY A 157 11.90 -11.80 -3.57
C GLY A 157 11.77 -12.33 -4.98
N PHE A 158 12.09 -11.49 -5.96
CA PHE A 158 12.01 -11.83 -7.38
C PHE A 158 12.93 -12.97 -7.81
N GLU A 159 14.05 -13.18 -7.10
CA GLU A 159 14.96 -14.32 -7.33
C GLU A 159 14.62 -15.52 -6.42
N GLY A 160 13.47 -15.48 -5.73
CA GLY A 160 12.98 -16.56 -4.87
C GLY A 160 13.58 -16.60 -3.46
N GLN A 161 14.43 -15.64 -3.09
CA GLN A 161 14.96 -15.52 -1.73
C GLN A 161 13.85 -15.25 -0.72
N PRO A 162 13.85 -15.86 0.48
CA PRO A 162 12.81 -15.64 1.48
C PRO A 162 12.90 -14.23 2.10
N HIS A 163 11.75 -13.66 2.45
CA HIS A 163 11.68 -12.45 3.28
C HIS A 163 11.14 -12.78 4.67
N GLU A 164 12.02 -12.74 5.67
CA GLU A 164 11.72 -12.92 7.10
C GLU A 164 11.20 -11.63 7.74
N GLY A 165 10.24 -11.76 8.65
CA GLY A 165 9.72 -10.66 9.45
C GLY A 165 8.72 -9.76 8.70
N GLU A 166 8.13 -10.25 7.61
CA GLU A 166 7.14 -9.51 6.85
C GLU A 166 5.78 -9.56 7.55
N ALA A 167 5.27 -8.39 7.95
CA ALA A 167 3.96 -8.26 8.57
C ALA A 167 2.84 -8.33 7.52
N LEU A 168 1.86 -9.19 7.80
CA LEU A 168 0.81 -9.58 6.87
C LEU A 168 -0.56 -9.47 7.55
N TYR A 169 -1.52 -8.88 6.85
CA TYR A 169 -2.84 -8.59 7.39
C TYR A 169 -3.94 -9.14 6.49
N PHE A 170 -4.76 -10.04 7.03
CA PHE A 170 -5.86 -10.69 6.32
C PHE A 170 -7.19 -10.16 6.87
N GLN A 171 -7.74 -9.17 6.18
CA GLN A 171 -8.98 -8.50 6.57
C GLN A 171 -10.20 -9.26 6.05
N MET A 172 -10.97 -9.80 6.98
CA MET A 172 -12.25 -10.46 6.75
C MET A 172 -13.32 -9.42 6.38
N GLN A 173 -13.91 -9.51 5.20
CA GLN A 173 -14.78 -8.45 4.67
C GLN A 173 -16.16 -8.42 5.33
N LYS A 174 -16.74 -9.56 5.72
CA LYS A 174 -18.04 -9.60 6.41
C LYS A 174 -17.92 -9.35 7.90
N SER A 175 -16.96 -10.00 8.56
CA SER A 175 -16.82 -9.89 10.02
C SER A 175 -16.04 -8.66 10.48
N GLY A 176 -15.26 -8.03 9.59
CA GLY A 176 -14.38 -6.91 9.92
C GLY A 176 -13.12 -7.30 10.72
N ARG A 177 -12.94 -8.57 11.07
CA ARG A 177 -11.77 -9.06 11.79
C ARG A 177 -10.52 -9.01 10.91
N VAL A 178 -9.37 -8.77 11.52
CA VAL A 178 -8.07 -8.83 10.84
C VAL A 178 -7.25 -9.95 11.44
N PHE A 179 -6.76 -10.90 10.64
CA PHE A 179 -5.77 -11.88 11.10
C PHE A 179 -4.38 -11.37 10.76
N ALA A 180 -3.53 -11.22 11.77
CA ALA A 180 -2.15 -10.78 11.61
C ALA A 180 -1.21 -11.99 11.62
N ALA A 181 -0.21 -11.97 10.73
CA ALA A 181 0.88 -12.93 10.73
C ALA A 181 2.20 -12.25 10.40
N GLU A 182 3.29 -12.92 10.75
CA GLU A 182 4.64 -12.54 10.41
C GLU A 182 5.34 -13.74 9.76
N THR A 183 6.19 -13.49 8.77
CA THR A 183 6.95 -14.57 8.13
C THR A 183 8.16 -15.00 8.96
N ASP A 184 8.41 -16.30 8.99
CA ASP A 184 9.62 -16.88 9.59
C ASP A 184 10.88 -16.70 8.71
N GLU A 185 12.02 -17.24 9.16
CA GLU A 185 13.31 -17.22 8.45
C GLU A 185 13.26 -17.82 7.03
N THR A 186 12.26 -18.65 6.74
CA THR A 186 12.03 -19.25 5.41
C THR A 186 11.06 -18.44 4.55
N GLY A 187 10.64 -17.27 5.03
CA GLY A 187 9.66 -16.40 4.37
C GLY A 187 8.24 -16.94 4.46
N ARG A 188 7.92 -17.83 5.41
CA ARG A 188 6.61 -18.47 5.50
C ARG A 188 5.79 -17.97 6.67
N ALA A 189 4.49 -17.83 6.44
CA ALA A 189 3.51 -17.54 7.47
C ALA A 189 2.36 -18.57 7.39
N ILE A 190 1.89 -19.02 8.55
CA ILE A 190 0.80 -20.00 8.68
C ILE A 190 -0.34 -19.39 9.50
N LEU A 191 -1.57 -19.51 9.01
CA LEU A 191 -2.78 -19.03 9.69
C LEU A 191 -3.92 -20.05 9.59
N MET A 192 -4.81 -20.02 10.58
CA MET A 192 -6.08 -20.75 10.60
C MET A 192 -7.25 -19.77 10.42
N LEU A 193 -7.72 -19.62 9.18
CA LEU A 193 -8.70 -18.61 8.80
C LEU A 193 -10.15 -19.15 8.84
N PRO A 194 -11.14 -18.36 9.29
CA PRO A 194 -12.55 -18.76 9.30
C PRO A 194 -13.10 -18.91 7.88
N LYS A 195 -13.98 -19.90 7.70
CA LYS A 195 -14.72 -20.11 6.46
C LYS A 195 -15.91 -19.17 6.33
N GLY A 196 -16.39 -18.99 5.09
CA GLY A 196 -17.64 -18.31 4.75
C GLY A 196 -17.54 -16.80 4.50
N ASP A 197 -16.33 -16.28 4.36
CA ASP A 197 -16.06 -14.86 4.24
C ASP A 197 -14.99 -14.60 3.16
N SER A 198 -15.03 -13.40 2.59
CA SER A 198 -14.01 -12.91 1.67
C SER A 198 -12.89 -12.26 2.46
N ILE A 199 -11.66 -12.43 2.00
CA ILE A 199 -10.46 -11.97 2.67
C ILE A 199 -9.72 -11.05 1.73
N ARG A 200 -9.34 -9.88 2.24
CA ARG A 200 -8.40 -8.96 1.58
C ARG A 200 -7.05 -9.06 2.28
N MET A 201 -6.02 -9.38 1.53
CA MET A 201 -4.64 -9.42 2.00
C MET A 201 -3.98 -8.04 1.85
N ASN A 202 -3.25 -7.61 2.89
CA ASN A 202 -2.46 -6.38 2.91
C ASN A 202 -1.10 -6.66 3.57
N THR A 203 -0.13 -5.80 3.34
CA THR A 203 1.15 -5.72 4.07
C THR A 203 1.26 -4.35 4.73
N THR A 204 2.41 -4.06 5.35
CA THR A 204 2.75 -2.74 5.89
C THR A 204 2.68 -1.63 4.85
N PHE A 205 3.10 -1.88 3.60
CA PHE A 205 3.24 -0.85 2.57
C PHE A 205 2.24 -1.00 1.40
N GLU A 206 1.63 -2.16 1.24
CA GLU A 206 0.71 -2.43 0.14
C GLU A 206 -0.66 -2.87 0.66
N SER A 207 -1.69 -2.16 0.22
CA SER A 207 -3.08 -2.53 0.50
C SER A 207 -3.67 -3.30 -0.68
N ASN A 208 -4.69 -4.11 -0.40
CA ASN A 208 -5.45 -4.86 -1.40
C ASN A 208 -4.56 -5.70 -2.34
N ILE A 209 -3.65 -6.48 -1.77
CA ILE A 209 -2.71 -7.34 -2.50
C ILE A 209 -3.47 -8.40 -3.29
N SER A 210 -4.39 -9.07 -2.60
CA SER A 210 -5.29 -10.04 -3.21
C SER A 210 -6.61 -10.07 -2.46
N THR A 211 -7.69 -10.44 -3.15
CA THR A 211 -8.98 -10.72 -2.53
C THR A 211 -9.46 -12.10 -2.95
N PHE A 212 -9.82 -12.95 -1.99
CA PHE A 212 -10.29 -14.31 -2.25
C PHE A 212 -11.37 -14.73 -1.24
N PHE A 213 -12.27 -15.63 -1.65
CA PHE A 213 -13.34 -16.15 -0.80
C PHE A 213 -12.97 -17.51 -0.20
N LEU A 214 -13.21 -17.70 1.09
CA LEU A 214 -13.08 -19.00 1.74
C LEU A 214 -14.45 -19.69 1.83
N PRO A 215 -14.69 -20.81 1.11
CA PRO A 215 -15.99 -21.49 1.09
C PRO A 215 -16.44 -21.98 2.46
N ASN A 216 -17.74 -21.83 2.76
CA ASN A 216 -18.37 -22.40 3.95
C ASN A 216 -18.93 -23.80 3.67
N ASP A 217 -18.05 -24.74 3.35
CA ASP A 217 -18.38 -26.15 3.21
C ASP A 217 -17.70 -27.01 4.28
N ASP A 218 -18.10 -28.27 4.36
CA ASP A 218 -17.69 -29.19 5.42
C ASP A 218 -16.37 -29.94 5.14
N ARG A 219 -15.62 -29.54 4.10
CA ARG A 219 -14.35 -30.16 3.70
C ARG A 219 -13.16 -29.48 4.38
N ALA A 220 -12.21 -30.26 4.89
CA ALA A 220 -10.92 -29.70 5.34
C ALA A 220 -10.18 -29.11 4.14
N ALA A 221 -9.69 -27.87 4.24
CA ALA A 221 -9.10 -27.15 3.11
C ALA A 221 -7.78 -26.46 3.48
N LYS A 222 -6.77 -26.63 2.62
CA LYS A 222 -5.50 -25.89 2.66
C LYS A 222 -5.48 -24.89 1.52
N LEU A 223 -5.09 -23.66 1.82
CA LEU A 223 -4.81 -22.62 0.83
C LEU A 223 -3.30 -22.36 0.83
N SER A 224 -2.69 -22.29 -0.34
CA SER A 224 -1.28 -21.95 -0.49
C SER A 224 -1.15 -20.74 -1.39
N LEU A 225 -0.54 -19.67 -0.86
CA LEU A 225 -0.33 -18.41 -1.54
C LEU A 225 1.17 -18.13 -1.64
N ARG A 226 1.56 -17.46 -2.71
CA ARG A 226 2.90 -16.88 -2.88
C ARG A 226 2.73 -15.39 -3.16
N TYR A 227 3.49 -14.58 -2.44
CA TYR A 227 3.57 -13.14 -2.62
C TYR A 227 5.03 -12.79 -2.93
N THR A 228 5.26 -12.18 -4.09
CA THR A 228 6.58 -11.72 -4.51
C THR A 228 6.68 -10.23 -4.24
N THR A 229 7.74 -9.79 -3.56
CA THR A 229 7.94 -8.38 -3.21
C THR A 229 9.41 -8.06 -3.02
N ILE A 230 9.73 -6.77 -2.89
CA ILE A 230 11.07 -6.25 -2.60
C ILE A 230 11.42 -6.45 -1.10
N GLY A 231 10.40 -6.55 -0.25
CA GLY A 231 10.53 -6.75 1.19
C GLY A 231 10.61 -5.44 1.99
N THR A 232 10.02 -5.44 3.17
CA THR A 232 9.91 -4.29 4.08
C THR A 232 11.28 -3.72 4.45
N LYS A 233 12.26 -4.59 4.73
CA LYS A 233 13.62 -4.17 5.10
C LYS A 233 14.30 -3.34 4.01
N ALA A 234 14.17 -3.74 2.74
CA ALA A 234 14.78 -3.04 1.62
C ALA A 234 14.08 -1.70 1.34
N ILE A 235 12.75 -1.66 1.42
CA ILE A 235 11.95 -0.42 1.31
C ILE A 235 12.39 0.60 2.38
N LEU A 236 12.48 0.17 3.64
CA LEU A 236 12.90 1.03 4.75
C LEU A 236 14.35 1.51 4.61
N ALA A 237 15.27 0.62 4.20
CA ALA A 237 16.66 0.99 3.96
C ALA A 237 16.78 2.06 2.86
N ARG A 238 16.00 1.92 1.79
CA ARG A 238 15.99 2.89 0.70
C ARG A 238 15.43 4.23 1.10
N ARG A 239 14.31 4.26 1.84
CA ARG A 239 13.75 5.50 2.42
C ARG A 239 14.74 6.22 3.32
N ALA A 240 15.46 5.48 4.17
CA ALA A 240 16.49 6.05 5.04
C ALA A 240 17.66 6.65 4.24
N GLU A 241 18.08 6.00 3.15
CA GLU A 241 19.13 6.53 2.28
C GLU A 241 18.68 7.80 1.54
N ARG A 242 17.45 7.85 0.99
CA ARG A 242 16.90 9.08 0.38
C ARG A 242 16.86 10.24 1.37
N ALA A 243 16.31 10.01 2.57
CA ALA A 243 16.25 11.02 3.62
C ALA A 243 17.63 11.54 4.01
N ARG A 244 18.65 10.67 4.00
CA ARG A 244 20.05 11.08 4.23
C ARG A 244 20.59 11.94 3.09
N GLN A 245 20.33 11.55 1.83
CA GLN A 245 20.77 12.29 0.64
C GLN A 245 20.14 13.69 0.60
N ALA A 246 18.83 13.79 0.85
CA ALA A 246 18.11 15.05 0.99
C ALA A 246 18.73 15.94 2.09
N ALA A 247 18.96 15.40 3.29
CA ALA A 247 19.55 16.16 4.39
C ALA A 247 20.99 16.65 4.10
N ILE A 248 21.80 15.88 3.37
CA ILE A 248 23.13 16.30 2.94
C ILE A 248 23.01 17.47 1.96
N ARG A 249 22.14 17.32 0.95
CA ARG A 249 21.89 18.33 -0.07
C ARG A 249 21.37 19.63 0.55
N ASP A 250 20.44 19.57 1.49
CA ASP A 250 19.95 20.75 2.21
C ASP A 250 21.00 21.43 3.09
N SER A 251 21.94 20.64 3.64
CA SER A 251 23.06 21.18 4.40
C SER A 251 24.06 21.89 3.48
N LEU A 252 24.35 21.31 2.32
CA LEU A 252 25.21 21.93 1.29
C LEU A 252 24.58 23.21 0.76
N TYR A 253 23.30 23.17 0.41
CA TYR A 253 22.53 24.34 -0.03
C TYR A 253 22.55 25.47 1.01
N ARG A 254 22.36 25.16 2.30
CA ARG A 254 22.45 26.16 3.37
C ARG A 254 23.84 26.77 3.49
N LEU A 255 24.90 25.98 3.35
CA LEU A 255 26.28 26.48 3.36
C LEU A 255 26.58 27.35 2.14
N GLU A 256 26.11 26.95 0.96
CA GLU A 256 26.21 27.74 -0.26
C GLU A 256 25.46 29.06 -0.11
N ARG A 257 24.22 29.07 0.39
CA ARG A 257 23.51 30.32 0.68
C ARG A 257 24.23 31.22 1.66
N VAL A 258 24.87 30.68 2.70
CA VAL A 258 25.67 31.49 3.62
C VAL A 258 26.90 32.07 2.89
N ARG A 259 27.62 31.25 2.13
CA ARG A 259 28.76 31.68 1.33
C ARG A 259 28.36 32.74 0.30
N ASP A 260 27.23 32.56 -0.35
CA ASP A 260 26.72 33.42 -1.40
C ASP A 260 26.10 34.69 -0.80
N SER A 261 25.50 34.64 0.40
CA SER A 261 25.13 35.84 1.15
C SER A 261 26.35 36.68 1.57
N LEU A 262 27.51 36.04 1.76
CA LEU A 262 28.80 36.71 2.00
C LEU A 262 29.47 37.17 0.69
N ALA A 263 29.25 36.47 -0.43
CA ALA A 263 29.79 36.80 -1.75
C ALA A 263 28.91 37.80 -2.54
N ALA A 264 27.64 37.95 -2.17
CA ALA A 264 26.67 38.85 -2.76
C ALA A 264 27.04 40.33 -2.63
N GLU A 265 27.87 40.70 -1.64
CA GLU A 265 28.48 42.03 -1.60
C GLU A 265 29.49 42.27 -2.75
N ARG A 266 29.95 41.22 -3.46
CA ARG A 266 31.00 41.31 -4.50
C ARG A 266 30.55 41.00 -5.93
N ALA A 267 29.45 40.28 -6.16
CA ALA A 267 29.06 39.81 -7.51
C ALA A 267 27.80 40.48 -8.09
N LEU A 268 27.49 41.70 -7.67
CA LEU A 268 26.28 42.45 -8.09
C LEU A 268 26.32 42.97 -9.54
N ALA A 269 27.05 42.33 -10.47
CA ALA A 269 27.28 42.88 -11.80
C ALA A 269 27.23 41.90 -13.00
N GLU A 270 27.40 40.58 -12.88
CA GLU A 270 27.69 39.77 -14.08
C GLU A 270 26.93 38.45 -14.27
N GLU A 271 26.28 37.86 -13.27
CA GLU A 271 25.58 36.57 -13.45
C GLU A 271 24.04 36.71 -13.44
N ASP A 272 23.41 36.05 -14.40
CA ASP A 272 21.97 35.99 -14.64
C ASP A 272 21.29 35.24 -13.48
N ASN A 273 20.89 35.97 -12.44
CA ASN A 273 20.19 35.45 -11.26
C ASN A 273 18.92 36.31 -10.98
N PHE A 274 17.87 36.11 -11.79
CA PHE A 274 16.70 37.00 -11.87
C PHE A 274 15.91 37.00 -10.57
N LEU A 275 15.72 35.81 -9.99
CA LEU A 275 14.98 35.64 -8.75
C LEU A 275 15.69 36.31 -7.56
N TYR A 276 17.02 36.16 -7.50
CA TYR A 276 17.82 36.85 -6.48
C TYR A 276 17.76 38.37 -6.64
N MET A 277 17.79 38.87 -7.88
CA MET A 277 17.61 40.30 -8.15
C MET A 277 16.27 40.83 -7.65
N MET A 278 15.18 40.08 -7.84
CA MET A 278 13.86 40.44 -7.31
C MET A 278 13.88 40.51 -5.79
N ASN A 279 14.46 39.51 -5.12
CA ASN A 279 14.55 39.48 -3.66
C ASN A 279 15.40 40.62 -3.07
N LEU A 280 16.35 41.16 -3.84
CA LEU A 280 17.11 42.36 -3.48
C LEU A 280 16.39 43.68 -3.81
N GLY A 281 15.15 43.63 -4.28
CA GLY A 281 14.34 44.80 -4.61
C GLY A 281 14.70 45.47 -5.93
N ALA A 282 15.30 44.74 -6.88
CA ALA A 282 15.45 45.25 -8.25
C ALA A 282 14.06 45.53 -8.87
N SER A 283 13.94 46.58 -9.68
CA SER A 283 12.66 46.89 -10.31
C SER A 283 12.25 45.79 -11.30
N PRO A 284 10.94 45.46 -11.40
CA PRO A 284 10.45 44.46 -12.35
C PRO A 284 10.91 44.70 -13.79
N GLU A 285 11.01 45.97 -14.22
CA GLU A 285 11.47 46.34 -15.56
C GLU A 285 12.91 45.91 -15.82
N LYS A 286 13.81 46.10 -14.84
CA LYS A 286 15.22 45.71 -14.94
C LYS A 286 15.37 44.19 -15.01
N VAL A 287 14.56 43.46 -14.24
CA VAL A 287 14.55 41.99 -14.25
C VAL A 287 14.07 41.49 -15.60
N LYS A 288 12.97 42.04 -16.12
CA LYS A 288 12.45 41.72 -17.47
C LYS A 288 13.45 42.00 -18.59
N GLU A 289 14.16 43.13 -18.54
CA GLU A 289 15.19 43.47 -19.53
C GLU A 289 16.31 42.41 -19.56
N LYS A 290 16.76 41.96 -18.39
CA LYS A 290 17.78 40.92 -18.27
C LYS A 290 17.28 39.56 -18.77
N ILE A 291 16.06 39.15 -18.40
CA ILE A 291 15.44 37.92 -18.91
C ILE A 291 15.38 37.96 -20.45
N ALA A 292 14.91 39.07 -21.02
CA ALA A 292 14.82 39.23 -22.47
C ALA A 292 16.21 39.17 -23.16
N SER A 293 17.21 39.82 -22.56
CA SER A 293 18.59 39.80 -23.05
C SER A 293 19.17 38.38 -23.01
N ARG A 294 18.95 37.64 -21.92
CA ARG A 294 19.44 36.27 -21.76
C ARG A 294 18.76 35.31 -22.74
N ALA A 295 17.43 35.38 -22.85
CA ALA A 295 16.67 34.58 -23.81
C ALA A 295 17.06 34.88 -25.27
N ALA A 296 17.43 36.12 -25.61
CA ALA A 296 17.94 36.45 -26.95
C ALA A 296 19.31 35.80 -27.22
N LYS A 297 20.20 35.77 -26.23
CA LYS A 297 21.50 35.11 -26.31
C LYS A 297 21.35 33.59 -26.44
N GLU A 298 20.50 32.98 -25.64
CA GLU A 298 20.26 31.53 -25.64
C GLU A 298 19.60 31.06 -26.95
N ARG A 299 18.72 31.87 -27.54
CA ARG A 299 18.20 31.62 -28.91
C ARG A 299 19.30 31.48 -29.96
N VAL A 300 20.40 32.21 -29.83
CA VAL A 300 21.55 32.09 -30.74
C VAL A 300 22.39 30.85 -30.41
N LEU A 301 22.60 30.58 -29.12
CA LEU A 301 23.42 29.45 -28.68
C LEU A 301 22.78 28.10 -29.04
N ILE A 302 21.48 27.95 -28.82
CA ILE A 302 20.74 26.72 -29.15
C ILE A 302 20.65 26.48 -30.67
N GLN A 303 20.68 27.53 -31.48
CA GLN A 303 20.75 27.41 -32.95
C GLN A 303 22.12 26.90 -33.42
N ALA A 304 23.19 27.23 -32.68
CA ALA A 304 24.54 26.76 -32.96
C ALA A 304 24.78 25.34 -32.44
N ASP A 305 24.10 24.94 -31.36
CA ASP A 305 24.26 23.65 -30.70
C ASP A 305 22.93 23.20 -30.10
N GLU A 306 22.27 22.22 -30.73
CA GLU A 306 20.96 21.72 -30.28
C GLU A 306 20.98 21.08 -28.89
N ARG A 307 22.17 20.74 -28.38
CA ARG A 307 22.40 20.20 -27.03
C ARG A 307 22.96 21.23 -26.05
N TYR A 308 22.75 22.51 -26.33
CA TYR A 308 23.29 23.61 -25.51
C TYR A 308 22.83 23.51 -24.05
N PHE A 309 21.54 23.29 -23.81
CA PHE A 309 20.98 23.24 -22.45
C PHE A 309 21.56 22.06 -21.66
N GLU A 310 21.72 20.89 -22.28
CA GLU A 310 22.36 19.74 -21.66
C GLU A 310 23.81 20.04 -21.26
N LYS A 311 24.59 20.63 -22.18
CA LYS A 311 26.00 21.00 -21.92
C LYS A 311 26.14 22.10 -20.87
N ALA A 312 25.13 22.95 -20.75
CA ALA A 312 25.06 24.04 -19.77
C ALA A 312 24.45 23.61 -18.43
N GLY A 313 24.05 22.34 -18.27
CA GLY A 313 23.42 21.83 -17.05
C GLY A 313 22.05 22.43 -16.76
N GLN A 314 21.35 22.96 -17.77
CA GLN A 314 20.02 23.55 -17.62
C GLN A 314 18.97 22.44 -17.72
N GLU A 315 18.79 21.68 -16.64
CA GLU A 315 17.97 20.46 -16.60
C GLU A 315 16.54 20.66 -17.08
N ILE A 316 15.90 21.75 -16.65
CA ILE A 316 14.52 22.07 -16.99
C ILE A 316 14.43 22.49 -18.47
N GLU A 317 15.29 23.42 -18.90
CA GLU A 317 15.28 23.89 -20.29
C GLU A 317 15.65 22.77 -21.27
N ALA A 318 16.56 21.87 -20.89
CA ALA A 318 16.95 20.72 -21.69
C ALA A 318 15.74 19.81 -21.95
N ALA A 319 15.02 19.42 -20.89
CA ALA A 319 13.83 18.57 -21.02
C ALA A 319 12.72 19.26 -21.84
N LEU A 320 12.38 20.51 -21.49
CA LEU A 320 11.35 21.27 -22.20
C LEU A 320 11.71 21.50 -23.67
N TYR A 321 12.98 21.78 -23.95
CA TYR A 321 13.47 21.95 -25.31
C TYR A 321 13.35 20.65 -26.10
N ARG A 322 13.80 19.50 -25.57
CA ARG A 322 13.67 18.21 -26.26
C ARG A 322 12.20 17.87 -26.57
N LYS A 323 11.27 18.15 -25.66
CA LYS A 323 9.85 17.81 -25.79
C LYS A 323 8.99 18.92 -26.42
N ARG A 324 9.57 20.04 -26.85
CA ARG A 324 8.86 21.21 -27.40
C ARG A 324 7.92 20.91 -28.59
N ALA A 325 8.25 19.90 -29.39
CA ALA A 325 7.44 19.51 -30.55
C ALA A 325 6.26 18.62 -30.16
N ASP A 326 6.39 17.87 -29.05
CA ASP A 326 5.38 16.96 -28.55
C ASP A 326 4.40 17.67 -27.60
N TRP A 327 4.90 18.63 -26.80
CA TRP A 327 4.14 19.32 -25.75
C TRP A 327 3.75 20.73 -26.18
N SER A 328 2.68 20.81 -26.96
CA SER A 328 2.16 22.07 -27.52
C SER A 328 1.75 23.08 -26.43
N ASN A 329 0.69 22.78 -25.68
CA ASN A 329 0.27 23.57 -24.52
C ASN A 329 0.55 22.81 -23.23
N LYS A 330 0.91 23.54 -22.17
CA LYS A 330 1.33 22.93 -20.90
C LYS A 330 0.63 23.59 -19.73
N VAL A 331 0.18 22.77 -18.78
CA VAL A 331 -0.05 23.21 -17.39
C VAL A 331 1.21 22.82 -16.63
N ILE A 332 2.05 23.81 -16.33
CA ILE A 332 3.35 23.62 -15.69
C ILE A 332 3.17 23.86 -14.19
N VAL A 333 3.27 22.78 -13.42
CA VAL A 333 3.22 22.75 -11.97
C VAL A 333 4.64 22.66 -11.46
N THR A 334 5.07 23.63 -10.66
CA THR A 334 6.47 23.80 -10.28
C THR A 334 6.60 23.91 -8.76
N ASP A 335 7.46 23.06 -8.20
CA ASP A 335 8.01 23.19 -6.85
C ASP A 335 8.80 24.52 -6.76
N ILE A 336 8.44 25.36 -5.78
CA ILE A 336 9.15 26.61 -5.47
C ILE A 336 9.64 26.66 -4.02
N THR A 337 10.06 25.52 -3.49
CA THR A 337 10.82 25.44 -2.23
C THR A 337 12.22 26.02 -2.40
N GLY A 338 12.89 26.31 -1.28
CA GLY A 338 14.23 26.90 -1.29
C GLY A 338 15.22 26.07 -2.11
N SER A 339 15.02 24.76 -2.06
CA SER A 339 15.73 23.75 -2.81
C SER A 339 15.78 24.06 -4.32
N MET A 340 14.67 24.57 -4.87
CA MET A 340 14.47 24.77 -6.29
C MET A 340 14.96 26.13 -6.81
N TYR A 341 15.38 27.04 -5.92
CA TYR A 341 15.71 28.43 -6.29
C TYR A 341 16.78 28.56 -7.38
N SER A 342 17.77 27.67 -7.43
CA SER A 342 18.80 27.66 -8.49
C SER A 342 18.28 27.27 -9.87
N TYR A 343 17.08 26.68 -9.94
CA TYR A 343 16.46 26.21 -11.17
C TYR A 343 15.34 27.14 -11.66
N MET A 344 14.83 28.03 -10.80
CA MET A 344 13.68 28.88 -11.11
C MET A 344 13.88 29.83 -12.29
N ASP A 345 15.12 30.30 -12.50
CA ASP A 345 15.43 31.16 -13.65
C ASP A 345 15.19 30.44 -14.99
N GLN A 346 15.34 29.11 -15.04
CA GLN A 346 15.04 28.30 -16.22
C GLN A 346 13.56 28.34 -16.60
N ILE A 347 12.65 28.48 -15.62
CA ILE A 347 11.20 28.61 -15.87
C ILE A 347 10.89 29.94 -16.57
N LEU A 348 11.49 31.01 -16.05
CA LEU A 348 11.35 32.36 -16.60
C LEU A 348 11.93 32.45 -18.00
N LEU A 349 13.12 31.86 -18.20
CA LEU A 349 13.79 31.79 -19.50
C LEU A 349 12.98 30.96 -20.49
N TRP A 350 12.51 29.77 -20.10
CA TRP A 350 11.67 28.95 -20.97
C TRP A 350 10.48 29.73 -21.53
N HIS A 351 9.75 30.46 -20.67
CA HIS A 351 8.65 31.31 -21.12
C HIS A 351 9.11 32.41 -22.08
N ALA A 352 10.23 33.07 -21.80
CA ALA A 352 10.76 34.16 -22.61
C ALA A 352 11.34 33.70 -23.97
N LEU A 353 11.84 32.47 -24.04
CA LEU A 353 12.40 31.86 -25.24
C LEU A 353 11.34 31.63 -26.32
N ALA A 354 10.09 31.37 -25.91
CA ALA A 354 8.92 31.26 -26.79
C ALA A 354 9.19 30.37 -28.02
N PHE A 355 9.79 29.20 -27.80
CA PHE A 355 10.18 28.28 -28.88
C PHE A 355 8.99 27.64 -29.60
N VAL A 356 7.81 27.62 -28.97
CA VAL A 356 6.59 27.04 -29.54
C VAL A 356 5.63 28.19 -29.90
N PRO A 357 5.50 28.56 -31.19
CA PRO A 357 4.63 29.66 -31.59
C PRO A 357 3.18 29.41 -31.19
N GLY A 358 2.59 30.35 -30.44
CA GLY A 358 1.20 30.28 -30.02
C GLY A 358 0.93 29.34 -28.83
N GLU A 359 1.96 28.82 -28.17
CA GLU A 359 1.77 28.04 -26.93
C GLU A 359 1.09 28.87 -25.84
N GLN A 360 0.15 28.25 -25.13
CA GLN A 360 -0.58 28.85 -24.03
C GLN A 360 -0.27 28.10 -22.74
N ASN A 361 0.93 28.34 -22.22
CA ASN A 361 1.34 27.74 -20.96
C ASN A 361 0.58 28.39 -19.79
N ARG A 362 0.18 27.58 -18.81
CA ARG A 362 -0.34 28.01 -17.49
C ARG A 362 0.66 27.57 -16.44
N TYR A 363 0.94 28.41 -15.45
CA TYR A 363 1.88 28.09 -14.38
C TYR A 363 1.15 27.99 -13.03
N ILE A 364 1.53 26.97 -12.28
CA ILE A 364 1.15 26.75 -10.89
C ILE A 364 2.44 26.57 -10.10
N PHE A 365 2.56 27.23 -8.97
CA PHE A 365 3.69 27.08 -8.05
C PHE A 365 3.21 26.53 -6.73
N PHE A 366 3.97 25.64 -6.11
CA PHE A 366 3.68 25.14 -4.77
C PHE A 366 4.89 25.21 -3.84
N ASN A 367 4.66 25.52 -2.56
CA ASN A 367 5.72 25.77 -1.58
C ASN A 367 5.60 24.91 -0.31
N ASP A 368 4.87 23.79 -0.38
CA ASP A 368 4.58 22.89 0.74
C ASP A 368 3.84 23.56 1.91
N GLY A 369 2.80 24.35 1.59
CA GLY A 369 1.78 24.74 2.56
C GLY A 369 2.03 26.04 3.32
N ASP A 370 2.66 27.04 2.69
CA ASP A 370 2.81 28.41 3.22
C ASP A 370 3.50 28.49 4.60
N GLY A 371 4.59 27.73 4.76
CA GLY A 371 5.39 27.75 5.99
C GLY A 371 4.66 27.18 7.22
N LYS A 372 3.51 26.51 7.02
CA LYS A 372 2.81 25.78 8.10
C LYS A 372 3.74 24.74 8.71
N PRO A 373 3.63 24.46 10.02
CA PRO A 373 4.32 23.33 10.62
C PRO A 373 3.74 22.01 10.10
N GLU A 374 4.57 20.96 10.07
CA GLU A 374 4.23 19.59 9.70
C GLU A 374 2.87 19.11 10.25
N SER A 375 2.56 19.39 11.53
CA SER A 375 1.31 18.95 12.17
C SER A 375 0.03 19.57 11.58
N GLU A 376 0.15 20.65 10.82
CA GLU A 376 -0.95 21.35 10.17
C GLU A 376 -1.09 21.00 8.68
N LYS A 377 -0.06 20.38 8.08
CA LYS A 377 -0.05 19.92 6.68
C LYS A 377 -0.84 18.61 6.55
N LYS A 378 -2.17 18.73 6.55
CA LYS A 378 -3.06 17.58 6.37
C LYS A 378 -3.06 17.12 4.92
N LEU A 379 -3.08 15.81 4.70
CA LEU A 379 -3.21 15.20 3.37
C LEU A 379 -4.38 15.81 2.58
N GLY A 380 -4.08 16.40 1.42
CA GLY A 380 -5.08 17.03 0.54
C GLY A 380 -5.51 18.44 0.96
N ALA A 381 -4.82 19.05 1.94
CA ALA A 381 -5.13 20.37 2.48
C ALA A 381 -3.89 21.09 3.08
N ALA A 382 -2.68 20.77 2.63
CA ALA A 382 -1.48 21.49 3.02
C ALA A 382 -1.54 22.95 2.54
N GLY A 383 -1.98 23.19 1.30
CA GLY A 383 -2.14 24.53 0.72
C GLY A 383 -0.86 25.03 0.04
N GLY A 384 -0.64 26.35 0.01
CA GLY A 384 0.55 26.90 -0.63
C GLY A 384 0.60 26.71 -2.14
N ILE A 385 -0.56 26.74 -2.80
CA ILE A 385 -0.70 26.60 -4.25
C ILE A 385 -1.04 27.95 -4.86
N TYR A 386 -0.23 28.38 -5.83
CA TYR A 386 -0.28 29.71 -6.44
C TYR A 386 -0.43 29.59 -7.95
N ILE A 387 -1.52 30.11 -8.50
CA ILE A 387 -1.84 30.01 -9.94
C ILE A 387 -1.57 31.36 -10.61
N THR A 388 -0.91 31.34 -11.77
CA THR A 388 -0.81 32.53 -12.63
C THR A 388 -2.07 32.65 -13.49
N GLU A 389 -2.98 33.56 -13.11
CA GLU A 389 -4.29 33.73 -13.75
C GLU A 389 -4.21 34.15 -15.23
N GLU A 390 -3.50 35.25 -15.52
CA GLU A 390 -3.32 35.79 -16.86
C GLU A 390 -1.84 35.73 -17.26
N MET A 391 -1.54 34.99 -18.33
CA MET A 391 -0.15 34.72 -18.70
C MET A 391 0.54 35.95 -19.30
N ASN A 392 1.41 36.56 -18.52
CA ASN A 392 2.44 37.49 -18.97
C ASN A 392 3.60 37.49 -17.97
N MET A 393 4.76 38.02 -18.39
CA MET A 393 5.96 38.01 -17.56
C MET A 393 5.78 38.73 -16.22
N ASP A 394 5.02 39.82 -16.15
CA ASP A 394 4.79 40.53 -14.88
C ASP A 394 4.00 39.69 -13.88
N ARG A 395 2.93 39.03 -14.35
CA ARG A 395 2.11 38.12 -13.52
C ARG A 395 2.87 36.88 -13.12
N LEU A 396 3.68 36.32 -14.01
CA LEU A 396 4.52 35.16 -13.71
C LEU A 396 5.50 35.47 -12.58
N LEU A 397 6.24 36.58 -12.69
CA LEU A 397 7.17 37.05 -11.66
C LEU A 397 6.44 37.34 -10.33
N GLU A 398 5.27 37.99 -10.39
CA GLU A 398 4.45 38.28 -9.21
C GLU A 398 3.98 36.99 -8.50
N THR A 399 3.48 36.00 -9.25
CA THR A 399 3.03 34.72 -8.67
C THR A 399 4.21 33.96 -8.06
N MET A 400 5.35 33.86 -8.76
CA MET A 400 6.55 33.21 -8.24
C MET A 400 7.02 33.84 -6.93
N HIS A 401 7.13 35.18 -6.90
CA HIS A 401 7.56 35.89 -5.70
C HIS A 401 6.60 35.66 -4.52
N LYS A 402 5.28 35.74 -4.76
CA LYS A 402 4.28 35.47 -3.71
C LYS A 402 4.38 34.05 -3.16
N ALA A 403 4.59 33.07 -4.03
CA ALA A 403 4.73 31.68 -3.62
C ALA A 403 5.97 31.48 -2.73
N MET A 404 7.09 32.11 -3.08
CA MET A 404 8.31 32.08 -2.26
C MET A 404 8.16 32.80 -0.92
N GLU A 405 7.46 33.94 -0.88
CA GLU A 405 7.16 34.65 0.37
C GLU A 405 6.25 33.84 1.29
N GLY A 406 5.43 32.95 0.72
CA GLY A 406 4.57 32.04 1.47
C GLY A 406 5.36 31.01 2.27
N GLY A 407 6.50 30.53 1.77
CA GLY A 407 7.32 29.53 2.44
C GLY A 407 8.40 28.95 1.54
N ASP A 408 9.40 28.29 2.14
CA ASP A 408 10.55 27.71 1.45
C ASP A 408 10.63 26.18 1.55
N GLY A 409 9.58 25.50 2.01
CA GLY A 409 9.57 24.04 2.16
C GLY A 409 10.56 23.53 3.21
N ALA A 410 10.48 24.05 4.43
CA ALA A 410 11.43 23.72 5.52
C ALA A 410 11.50 22.23 5.92
N ASP A 411 10.55 21.41 5.50
CA ASP A 411 10.50 19.95 5.71
C ASP A 411 10.78 19.23 4.38
N SER A 412 11.45 18.07 4.43
CA SER A 412 11.92 17.38 3.21
C SER A 412 10.81 16.83 2.28
N PRO A 413 9.64 16.37 2.75
CA PRO A 413 8.56 15.95 1.85
C PRO A 413 7.62 17.08 1.42
N GLU A 414 7.14 17.06 0.17
CA GLU A 414 6.38 18.17 -0.43
C GLU A 414 4.99 17.77 -0.96
N ASN A 415 4.11 18.76 -1.22
CA ASN A 415 2.69 18.55 -1.57
C ASN A 415 2.42 18.56 -3.10
N ASP A 416 3.21 17.80 -3.85
CA ASP A 416 3.13 17.73 -5.32
C ASP A 416 1.74 17.34 -5.84
N LEU A 417 1.08 16.36 -5.21
CA LEU A 417 -0.18 15.81 -5.76
C LEU A 417 -1.34 16.77 -5.57
N GLU A 418 -1.39 17.53 -4.48
CA GLU A 418 -2.33 18.63 -4.30
C GLU A 418 -2.20 19.65 -5.45
N ALA A 419 -0.97 20.04 -5.78
CA ALA A 419 -0.70 20.99 -6.86
C ALA A 419 -1.03 20.40 -8.25
N LEU A 420 -0.71 19.13 -8.50
CA LEU A 420 -1.06 18.42 -9.74
C LEU A 420 -2.56 18.28 -9.91
N LEU A 421 -3.30 17.99 -8.84
CA LEU A 421 -4.76 17.91 -8.88
C LEU A 421 -5.39 19.26 -9.23
N GLU A 422 -4.83 20.36 -8.75
CA GLU A 422 -5.23 21.71 -9.19
C GLU A 422 -4.87 21.94 -10.66
N GLY A 423 -3.70 21.48 -11.10
CA GLY A 423 -3.28 21.49 -12.50
C GLY A 423 -4.28 20.81 -13.43
N VAL A 424 -4.76 19.61 -13.07
CA VAL A 424 -5.79 18.88 -13.84
C VAL A 424 -7.06 19.69 -14.01
N ARG A 425 -7.46 20.51 -13.03
CA ARG A 425 -8.67 21.34 -13.13
C ARG A 425 -8.52 22.46 -14.17
N LEU A 426 -7.30 22.86 -14.48
CA LEU A 426 -6.97 23.90 -15.45
C LEU A 426 -6.67 23.37 -16.86
N MET A 427 -6.60 22.04 -17.02
CA MET A 427 -6.30 21.42 -18.32
C MET A 427 -7.50 21.53 -19.29
N GLY A 428 -7.21 21.93 -20.52
CA GLY A 428 -8.00 21.68 -21.72
C GLY A 428 -7.60 20.37 -22.42
N GLU A 429 -8.30 20.03 -23.50
CA GLU A 429 -8.20 18.71 -24.15
C GLU A 429 -6.82 18.35 -24.72
N ILE A 430 -6.02 19.36 -25.10
CA ILE A 430 -4.71 19.16 -25.75
C ILE A 430 -3.53 19.55 -24.85
N ASP A 431 -3.80 19.86 -23.59
CA ASP A 431 -2.76 20.29 -22.67
C ASP A 431 -1.99 19.08 -22.12
N GLU A 432 -0.68 19.25 -21.94
CA GLU A 432 0.15 18.33 -21.17
C GLU A 432 0.30 18.85 -19.74
N LEU A 433 0.16 17.95 -18.76
CA LEU A 433 0.43 18.27 -17.35
C LEU A 433 1.91 18.02 -17.07
N VAL A 434 2.66 19.07 -16.76
CA VAL A 434 4.10 19.00 -16.52
C VAL A 434 4.37 19.30 -15.05
N LEU A 435 5.01 18.38 -14.33
CA LEU A 435 5.56 18.61 -13.00
C LEU A 435 7.05 18.97 -13.14
N ILE A 436 7.49 20.00 -12.42
CA ILE A 436 8.90 20.34 -12.24
C ILE A 436 9.18 20.30 -10.75
N ALA A 437 10.04 19.38 -10.31
CA ALA A 437 10.21 19.09 -8.88
C ALA A 437 11.66 18.80 -8.50
N ASP A 438 12.00 19.01 -7.22
CA ASP A 438 13.27 18.56 -6.66
C ASP A 438 13.29 17.02 -6.55
N ASN A 439 14.28 16.42 -7.20
CA ASN A 439 14.50 14.98 -7.14
C ASN A 439 14.85 14.49 -5.73
N TYR A 440 15.35 15.33 -4.83
CA TYR A 440 15.72 14.89 -3.48
C TYR A 440 14.55 14.86 -2.48
N SER A 441 13.45 15.56 -2.79
CA SER A 441 12.27 15.62 -1.94
C SER A 441 11.36 14.41 -2.16
N ASP A 442 10.88 13.81 -1.06
CA ASP A 442 9.84 12.78 -1.12
C ASP A 442 8.47 13.45 -1.32
N VAL A 443 7.52 12.71 -1.87
CA VAL A 443 6.18 13.24 -2.12
C VAL A 443 5.27 12.97 -0.92
N ARG A 444 4.96 14.00 -0.14
CA ARG A 444 4.20 13.94 1.13
C ARG A 444 2.82 13.33 0.95
N ASP A 445 2.17 13.70 -0.14
CA ASP A 445 0.77 13.43 -0.41
C ASP A 445 0.58 12.36 -1.49
N ILE A 446 1.55 11.44 -1.61
CA ILE A 446 1.54 10.34 -2.58
C ILE A 446 0.29 9.47 -2.48
N GLU A 447 -0.39 9.40 -1.32
CA GLU A 447 -1.68 8.71 -1.17
C GLU A 447 -2.82 9.33 -2.01
N LEU A 448 -2.65 10.57 -2.48
CA LEU A 448 -3.56 11.23 -3.42
C LEU A 448 -3.39 10.76 -4.86
N LEU A 449 -2.29 10.06 -5.20
CA LEU A 449 -2.00 9.58 -6.57
C LEU A 449 -3.16 8.81 -7.21
N ARG A 450 -3.93 8.05 -6.41
CA ARG A 450 -5.13 7.33 -6.87
C ARG A 450 -6.24 8.22 -7.45
N GLN A 451 -6.20 9.53 -7.20
CA GLN A 451 -7.15 10.53 -7.71
C GLN A 451 -6.65 11.18 -9.00
N LEU A 452 -5.37 10.99 -9.35
CA LEU A 452 -4.74 11.60 -10.51
C LEU A 452 -4.86 10.67 -11.72
N HIS A 453 -5.58 11.13 -12.75
CA HIS A 453 -5.92 10.33 -13.93
C HIS A 453 -5.40 10.91 -15.24
N ALA A 454 -4.71 12.05 -15.20
CA ALA A 454 -4.03 12.64 -16.35
C ALA A 454 -2.55 12.22 -16.36
N PRO A 455 -1.95 11.90 -17.52
CA PRO A 455 -0.53 11.65 -17.64
C PRO A 455 0.30 12.84 -17.14
N VAL A 456 1.26 12.58 -16.26
CA VAL A 456 2.17 13.62 -15.73
C VAL A 456 3.53 13.50 -16.40
N ARG A 457 4.01 14.61 -16.97
CA ARG A 457 5.38 14.73 -17.49
C ARG A 457 6.26 15.33 -16.41
N ILE A 458 7.11 14.52 -15.79
CA ILE A 458 7.89 14.95 -14.62
C ILE A 458 9.30 15.31 -15.09
N VAL A 459 9.67 16.58 -14.92
CA VAL A 459 11.00 17.10 -15.17
C VAL A 459 11.69 17.26 -13.81
N LEU A 460 12.80 16.55 -13.62
CA LEU A 460 13.46 16.47 -12.32
C LEU A 460 14.72 17.33 -12.28
N ALA A 461 14.80 18.16 -11.24
CA ALA A 461 16.00 18.89 -10.91
C ALA A 461 16.90 18.08 -9.96
N GLY A 462 18.20 18.00 -10.22
CA GLY A 462 19.18 17.33 -9.37
C GLY A 462 19.14 15.79 -9.45
N ALA A 463 18.93 15.23 -10.64
CA ALA A 463 18.80 13.78 -10.86
C ALA A 463 20.14 13.00 -10.93
N ASP A 464 21.26 13.61 -10.52
CA ASP A 464 22.62 13.07 -10.67
C ASP A 464 22.83 11.71 -9.98
N TYR A 465 22.15 11.48 -8.85
CA TYR A 465 22.31 10.26 -8.03
C TYR A 465 21.16 9.27 -8.16
N GLY A 466 20.46 9.36 -9.29
CA GLY A 466 19.30 8.54 -9.59
C GLY A 466 18.02 9.30 -9.29
N VAL A 467 16.95 8.85 -9.93
CA VAL A 467 15.61 9.38 -9.77
C VAL A 467 14.98 8.89 -8.47
N ASN A 468 14.31 9.78 -7.76
CA ASN A 468 13.48 9.45 -6.62
C ASN A 468 12.28 8.60 -7.05
N GLU A 469 12.12 7.48 -6.35
CA GLU A 469 11.13 6.47 -6.67
C GLU A 469 9.69 6.97 -6.65
N ASP A 470 9.32 7.95 -5.82
CA ASP A 470 7.95 8.47 -5.77
C ASP A 470 7.55 9.10 -7.13
N TYR A 471 8.48 9.76 -7.84
CA TYR A 471 8.21 10.27 -9.18
C TYR A 471 8.08 9.16 -10.23
N LEU A 472 8.87 8.09 -10.13
CA LEU A 472 8.70 6.91 -10.98
C LEU A 472 7.30 6.29 -10.78
N GLU A 473 6.81 6.25 -9.54
CA GLU A 473 5.46 5.77 -9.22
C GLU A 473 4.38 6.67 -9.83
N ILE A 474 4.53 8.00 -9.75
CA ILE A 474 3.59 8.95 -10.35
C ILE A 474 3.55 8.76 -11.87
N ALA A 475 4.72 8.73 -12.53
CA ALA A 475 4.79 8.54 -13.98
C ALA A 475 4.23 7.17 -14.41
N TYR A 476 4.53 6.10 -13.67
CA TYR A 476 3.97 4.77 -13.91
C TYR A 476 2.45 4.76 -13.79
N SER A 477 1.90 5.28 -12.68
CA SER A 477 0.47 5.21 -12.37
C SER A 477 -0.39 6.09 -13.29
N THR A 478 0.19 7.17 -13.82
CA THR A 478 -0.54 8.13 -14.66
C THR A 478 -0.36 7.86 -16.16
N GLY A 479 0.53 6.94 -16.55
CA GLY A 479 0.95 6.78 -17.96
C GLY A 479 1.82 7.94 -18.45
N GLY A 480 2.44 8.66 -17.52
CA GLY A 480 3.33 9.77 -17.73
C GLY A 480 4.75 9.38 -18.10
N SER A 481 5.71 10.27 -17.81
CA SER A 481 7.13 10.09 -18.15
C SER A 481 8.04 10.87 -17.20
N ILE A 482 9.30 10.44 -17.10
CA ILE A 482 10.37 11.14 -16.37
C ILE A 482 11.33 11.77 -17.37
N HIS A 483 11.79 12.98 -17.08
CA HIS A 483 12.74 13.73 -17.90
C HIS A 483 13.86 14.27 -17.00
N THR A 484 15.09 13.92 -17.33
CA THR A 484 16.30 14.39 -16.65
C THR A 484 17.11 15.30 -17.59
N LEU A 485 18.29 15.74 -17.15
CA LEU A 485 19.19 16.54 -17.98
C LEU A 485 19.40 15.94 -19.37
N GLU A 486 19.61 14.62 -19.47
CA GLU A 486 20.02 13.97 -20.73
C GLU A 486 19.05 12.90 -21.24
N GLU A 487 18.12 12.42 -20.42
CA GLU A 487 17.28 11.26 -20.73
C GLU A 487 15.79 11.56 -20.60
N ASP A 488 15.01 10.95 -21.49
CA ASP A 488 13.55 10.97 -21.46
C ASP A 488 13.06 9.52 -21.31
N ILE A 489 12.44 9.20 -20.17
CA ILE A 489 12.01 7.86 -19.78
C ILE A 489 10.49 7.80 -19.92
N GLU A 490 10.07 7.22 -21.03
CA GLU A 490 8.67 7.08 -21.40
C GLU A 490 8.15 5.65 -21.14
N GLN A 491 6.83 5.48 -21.21
CA GLN A 491 6.17 4.17 -21.20
C GLN A 491 6.44 3.32 -19.94
N LEU A 492 6.72 3.97 -18.80
CA LEU A 492 6.91 3.28 -17.52
C LEU A 492 5.69 2.41 -17.16
N SER A 493 4.48 2.85 -17.52
CA SER A 493 3.23 2.12 -17.30
C SER A 493 3.14 0.76 -18.02
N HIS A 494 4.04 0.46 -18.95
CA HIS A 494 4.10 -0.84 -19.65
C HIS A 494 4.99 -1.87 -18.94
N LEU A 495 5.75 -1.49 -17.92
CA LEU A 495 6.63 -2.39 -17.20
C LEU A 495 5.81 -3.43 -16.41
N ALA A 496 6.15 -4.71 -16.57
CA ALA A 496 5.56 -5.77 -15.74
C ALA A 496 6.27 -5.88 -14.38
N ASP A 497 5.55 -6.41 -13.39
CA ASP A 497 6.11 -6.67 -12.05
C ASP A 497 7.41 -7.50 -12.13
N GLY A 498 8.47 -6.99 -11.49
CA GLY A 498 9.80 -7.59 -11.47
C GLY A 498 10.74 -7.10 -12.59
N GLU A 499 10.22 -6.42 -13.61
CA GLU A 499 11.06 -5.79 -14.64
C GLU A 499 11.95 -4.70 -14.04
N VAL A 500 13.07 -4.46 -14.73
CA VAL A 500 14.07 -3.48 -14.32
C VAL A 500 14.17 -2.40 -15.39
N VAL A 501 13.97 -1.15 -15.00
CA VAL A 501 14.22 0.03 -15.82
C VAL A 501 15.56 0.66 -15.42
N ARG A 502 16.28 1.20 -16.40
CA ARG A 502 17.51 1.95 -16.19
C ARG A 502 17.24 3.43 -16.42
N VAL A 503 17.73 4.26 -15.51
CA VAL A 503 17.75 5.72 -15.66
C VAL A 503 19.18 6.17 -15.38
N GLY A 504 19.89 6.62 -16.41
CA GLY A 504 21.33 6.85 -16.37
C GLY A 504 22.12 5.62 -15.88
N ALA A 505 22.94 5.83 -14.85
CA ALA A 505 23.71 4.76 -14.23
C ALA A 505 22.87 3.80 -13.38
N TYR A 506 21.69 4.23 -12.94
CA TYR A 506 20.90 3.58 -11.90
C TYR A 506 19.87 2.61 -12.46
N ARG A 507 19.55 1.58 -11.67
CA ARG A 507 18.58 0.54 -12.03
C ARG A 507 17.47 0.51 -10.99
N TYR A 508 16.23 0.40 -11.46
CA TYR A 508 15.04 0.36 -10.61
C TYR A 508 14.22 -0.87 -10.94
N ARG A 509 13.77 -1.58 -9.92
CA ARG A 509 12.84 -2.71 -10.10
C ARG A 509 11.43 -2.27 -9.75
N VAL A 510 10.48 -2.57 -10.64
CA VAL A 510 9.06 -2.30 -10.41
C VAL A 510 8.38 -3.47 -9.71
N ASN A 511 7.47 -3.16 -8.78
CA ASN A 511 6.56 -4.12 -8.17
C ASN A 511 5.22 -3.43 -7.88
N ARG A 512 4.18 -3.78 -8.62
CA ARG A 512 2.81 -3.30 -8.40
C ARG A 512 2.73 -1.76 -8.41
N GLY A 513 3.46 -1.17 -9.35
CA GLY A 513 3.60 0.27 -9.53
C GLY A 513 4.50 0.98 -8.52
N LYS A 514 5.12 0.25 -7.57
CA LYS A 514 6.17 0.74 -6.67
C LYS A 514 7.54 0.49 -7.27
N PHE A 515 8.50 1.39 -7.03
CA PHE A 515 9.87 1.24 -7.50
C PHE A 515 10.85 1.12 -6.33
N ILE A 516 11.96 0.41 -6.54
CA ILE A 516 13.13 0.49 -5.67
C ILE A 516 14.39 0.57 -6.51
N GLN A 517 15.28 1.49 -6.15
CA GLN A 517 16.64 1.50 -6.68
C GLN A 517 17.40 0.26 -6.22
N LEU A 518 17.98 -0.47 -7.17
CA LEU A 518 18.84 -1.61 -6.90
C LEU A 518 20.25 -1.13 -6.55
N ALA A 519 20.84 -1.72 -5.51
CA ALA A 519 22.27 -1.56 -5.25
C ALA A 519 23.07 -2.23 -6.38
N ASP A 520 24.18 -1.61 -6.77
CA ASP A 520 25.05 -2.14 -7.82
C ASP A 520 25.82 -3.39 -7.43
#